data_AF-A0A927APD2-F1
#
_entry.id   AF-A0A927APD2-F1
#
_cell.length_a   1.000
_cell.length_b   1.000
_cell.length_c   1.000
_cell.angle_alpha   90.00
_cell.angle_beta   90.00
_cell.angle_gamma   90.00
#
_symmetry.space_group_name_H-M   'P 1'
#
loop_
_entity.id
_entity.type
_entity.pdbx_description
1 polymer ?
#
loop_
_entity_poly.entity_id
_entity_poly.type
_entity_poly.pdbx_seq_one_letter_code
_entity_poly.pdbx_strand_id
1 'polypeptide(L)'
;MKRQLIILLITATISITLLPTVFGQANSKLLYVAGDVLLGVGKYNAIDYGAGVNIRLHYPILPQLAVTAKAGIEYYFISAYRYMTTTYLGYGYNPISGFGFNTLYSAPGGVSGEKTYGVSIPLAVGPRLYLPALRNGAHVDLNVGADLAASRIMVTSLHVSPGAGITLPLPNDKLLDVMAYYVTSFERGSGVIGVSVAYGLPVKF
;
A
#
# COMPACT_ATOMS: atom_id res chain seq x y z
N MET A 1 -34.81 -3.37 -5.78
CA MET A 1 -33.35 -3.31 -5.49
C MET A 1 -32.57 -2.39 -6.43
N LYS A 2 -32.45 -2.67 -7.75
CA LYS A 2 -31.66 -1.82 -8.68
C LYS A 2 -32.06 -0.32 -8.69
N ARG A 3 -33.37 -0.01 -8.67
CA ARG A 3 -33.86 1.38 -8.61
C ARG A 3 -33.53 2.11 -7.31
N GLN A 4 -33.57 1.42 -6.18
CA GLN A 4 -33.22 2.02 -4.88
C GLN A 4 -31.72 2.29 -4.77
N LEU A 5 -30.89 1.42 -5.36
CA LEU A 5 -29.45 1.60 -5.46
C LEU A 5 -29.09 2.81 -6.32
N ILE A 6 -29.78 3.00 -7.46
CA ILE A 6 -29.60 4.16 -8.33
C ILE A 6 -30.02 5.45 -7.62
N ILE A 7 -31.17 5.43 -6.93
CA ILE A 7 -31.63 6.58 -6.15
C ILE A 7 -30.65 6.91 -5.03
N LEU A 8 -30.10 5.91 -4.32
CA LEU A 8 -29.09 6.11 -3.28
C LEU A 8 -27.78 6.69 -3.86
N LEU A 9 -27.36 6.22 -5.04
CA LEU A 9 -26.17 6.71 -5.72
C LEU A 9 -26.33 8.17 -6.16
N ILE A 10 -27.52 8.52 -6.66
CA ILE A 10 -27.89 9.87 -7.08
C ILE A 10 -28.05 10.80 -5.88
N THR A 11 -28.70 10.37 -4.79
CA THR A 11 -28.83 11.20 -3.58
C THR A 11 -27.49 11.39 -2.86
N ALA A 12 -26.62 10.38 -2.85
CA ALA A 12 -25.26 10.52 -2.34
C ALA A 12 -24.44 11.52 -3.19
N THR A 13 -24.56 11.49 -4.52
CA THR A 13 -23.86 12.45 -5.40
C THR A 13 -24.42 13.87 -5.30
N ILE A 14 -25.74 14.05 -5.17
CA ILE A 14 -26.36 15.37 -5.01
C ILE A 14 -25.98 15.99 -3.64
N SER A 15 -25.92 15.18 -2.58
CA SER A 15 -25.53 15.66 -1.24
C SER A 15 -24.07 16.17 -1.20
N ILE A 16 -23.20 15.64 -2.06
CA ILE A 16 -21.79 16.08 -2.20
C ILE A 16 -21.71 17.46 -2.88
N THR A 17 -22.66 17.84 -3.73
CA THR A 17 -22.61 19.12 -4.48
C THR A 17 -23.03 20.35 -3.68
N LEU A 18 -23.69 20.19 -2.52
CA LEU A 18 -24.25 21.30 -1.72
C LEU A 18 -23.43 21.66 -0.47
N LEU A 19 -22.32 20.98 -0.25
CA LEU A 19 -21.48 21.18 0.94
C LEU A 19 -20.44 22.30 0.69
N PRO A 20 -20.15 23.14 1.69
CA PRO A 20 -19.28 24.31 1.56
C PRO A 20 -17.85 23.92 1.16
N THR A 21 -17.15 24.85 0.49
CA THR A 21 -15.74 24.71 0.14
C THR A 21 -14.88 24.53 1.40
N VAL A 22 -14.03 23.50 1.38
CA VAL A 22 -13.23 23.04 2.53
C VAL A 22 -11.81 23.61 2.43
N PHE A 23 -11.17 23.78 3.59
CA PHE A 23 -9.76 24.14 3.68
C PHE A 23 -8.85 23.10 2.97
N GLY A 24 -7.85 23.56 2.21
CA GLY A 24 -6.95 22.69 1.42
C GLY A 24 -7.50 22.25 0.06
N GLN A 25 -8.78 22.52 -0.18
CA GLN A 25 -9.46 22.36 -1.45
C GLN A 25 -9.50 23.72 -2.17
N ALA A 26 -8.35 24.40 -2.18
CA ALA A 26 -8.16 25.55 -3.04
C ALA A 26 -8.42 25.08 -4.47
N ASN A 27 -9.17 25.86 -5.26
CA ASN A 27 -9.43 25.63 -6.69
C ASN A 27 -8.15 25.44 -7.54
N SER A 28 -6.97 25.58 -6.92
CA SER A 28 -5.67 25.27 -7.46
C SER A 28 -5.37 23.78 -7.46
N LYS A 29 -4.81 23.30 -8.56
CA LYS A 29 -4.10 22.03 -8.64
C LYS A 29 -2.96 22.05 -7.60
N LEU A 30 -2.74 20.93 -6.92
CA LEU A 30 -1.71 20.80 -5.88
C LEU A 30 -0.73 19.69 -6.27
N LEU A 31 0.55 19.93 -5.99
CA LEU A 31 1.60 18.92 -6.08
C LEU A 31 2.12 18.62 -4.68
N TYR A 32 1.94 17.40 -4.23
CA TYR A 32 2.45 16.91 -2.97
C TYR A 32 3.76 16.17 -3.18
N VAL A 33 4.74 16.46 -2.33
CA VAL A 33 5.96 15.65 -2.20
C VAL A 33 5.93 14.98 -0.82
N ALA A 34 6.00 13.66 -0.79
CA ALA A 34 5.73 12.85 0.38
C ALA A 34 6.90 11.94 0.74
N GLY A 35 7.07 11.74 2.05
CA GLY A 35 7.84 10.64 2.62
C GLY A 35 6.90 9.59 3.22
N ASP A 36 7.16 8.33 2.92
CA ASP A 36 6.36 7.18 3.33
C ASP A 36 7.16 6.28 4.27
N VAL A 37 6.48 5.74 5.28
CA VAL A 37 6.96 4.63 6.11
C VAL A 37 5.97 3.48 5.97
N LEU A 38 6.47 2.27 5.73
CA LEU A 38 5.72 1.11 5.29
C LEU A 38 5.98 -0.08 6.21
N LEU A 39 4.94 -0.85 6.51
CA LEU A 39 5.02 -2.07 7.33
C LEU A 39 3.97 -3.08 6.86
N GLY A 40 4.31 -4.35 6.70
CA GLY A 40 3.30 -5.35 6.36
C GLY A 40 3.82 -6.66 5.81
N VAL A 41 3.04 -7.31 4.95
CA VAL A 41 3.37 -8.59 4.33
C VAL A 41 3.29 -8.41 2.82
N GLY A 42 4.42 -8.58 2.14
CA GLY A 42 4.48 -8.56 0.68
C GLY A 42 3.97 -9.87 0.06
N LYS A 43 3.86 -9.90 -1.27
CA LYS A 43 3.30 -11.04 -2.05
C LYS A 43 3.93 -12.41 -1.74
N TYR A 44 5.15 -12.43 -1.20
CA TYR A 44 5.88 -13.67 -0.92
C TYR A 44 6.60 -13.72 0.43
N ASN A 45 6.66 -12.63 1.20
CA ASN A 45 7.44 -12.55 2.45
C ASN A 45 6.92 -11.45 3.39
N ALA A 46 7.21 -11.58 4.69
CA ALA A 46 7.00 -10.48 5.63
C ALA A 46 7.90 -9.30 5.25
N ILE A 47 7.30 -8.13 5.07
CA ILE A 47 8.01 -6.86 4.95
C ILE A 47 8.16 -6.35 6.39
N ASP A 48 9.38 -6.42 6.93
CA ASP A 48 9.59 -5.95 8.29
C ASP A 48 9.38 -4.43 8.37
N TYR A 49 9.98 -3.69 7.44
CA TYR A 49 9.77 -2.26 7.28
C TYR A 49 10.18 -1.79 5.87
N GLY A 50 9.59 -0.70 5.42
CA GLY A 50 9.99 -0.02 4.21
C GLY A 50 9.89 1.50 4.36
N ALA A 51 10.53 2.22 3.46
CA ALA A 51 10.44 3.66 3.37
C ALA A 51 10.46 4.09 1.91
N GLY A 52 9.80 5.20 1.59
CA GLY A 52 9.72 5.67 0.22
C GLY A 52 9.57 7.17 0.12
N VAL A 53 9.76 7.66 -1.09
CA VAL A 53 9.42 9.02 -1.47
C VAL A 53 8.47 8.97 -2.66
N ASN A 54 7.42 9.77 -2.62
CA ASN A 54 6.47 9.86 -3.73
C ASN A 54 6.08 11.31 -4.02
N ILE A 55 5.60 11.49 -5.23
CA ILE A 55 4.98 12.71 -5.69
C ILE A 55 3.52 12.37 -5.99
N ARG A 56 2.62 13.25 -5.53
CA ARG A 56 1.19 13.10 -5.78
C ARG A 56 0.61 14.38 -6.36
N LEU A 57 0.13 14.27 -7.59
CA LEU A 57 -0.69 15.30 -8.19
C LEU A 57 -2.10 15.20 -7.63
N HIS A 58 -2.67 16.33 -7.25
CA HIS A 58 -4.05 16.46 -6.82
C HIS A 58 -4.78 17.45 -7.74
N TYR A 59 -5.77 16.93 -8.46
CA TYR A 59 -6.56 17.66 -9.43
C TYR A 59 -8.02 17.79 -8.94
N PRO A 60 -8.47 18.99 -8.51
CA PRO A 60 -9.84 19.18 -8.05
C PRO A 60 -10.83 19.04 -9.21
N ILE A 61 -11.90 18.23 -9.01
CA ILE A 61 -13.00 18.06 -9.98
C ILE A 61 -14.27 18.74 -9.47
N LEU A 62 -14.60 18.53 -8.19
CA LEU A 62 -15.75 19.13 -7.50
C LEU A 62 -15.31 19.66 -6.12
N PRO A 63 -16.17 20.40 -5.41
CA PRO A 63 -15.80 20.96 -4.12
C PRO A 63 -15.39 19.96 -3.03
N GLN A 64 -15.73 18.67 -3.12
CA GLN A 64 -15.17 17.68 -2.21
C GLN A 64 -14.46 16.55 -2.94
N LEU A 65 -14.37 16.59 -4.27
CA LEU A 65 -13.83 15.48 -5.05
C LEU A 65 -12.63 15.95 -5.86
N ALA A 66 -11.53 15.23 -5.71
CA ALA A 66 -10.37 15.38 -6.56
C ALA A 66 -9.95 14.03 -7.13
N VAL A 67 -9.24 14.06 -8.24
CA VAL A 67 -8.46 12.91 -8.71
C VAL A 67 -7.02 13.10 -8.29
N THR A 68 -6.46 12.06 -7.71
CA THR A 68 -5.06 12.01 -7.31
C THR A 68 -4.30 11.03 -8.20
N ALA A 69 -3.07 11.37 -8.53
CA ALA A 69 -2.13 10.49 -9.20
C ALA A 69 -0.82 10.46 -8.40
N LYS A 70 -0.42 9.27 -7.94
CA LYS A 70 0.80 8.99 -7.16
C LYS A 70 1.83 8.31 -8.06
N ALA A 71 3.06 8.76 -8.00
CA ALA A 71 4.24 8.07 -8.52
C ALA A 71 5.39 8.21 -7.52
N GLY A 72 6.20 7.17 -7.32
CA GLY A 72 7.29 7.25 -6.35
C GLY A 72 8.30 6.12 -6.45
N ILE A 73 9.16 6.03 -5.44
CA ILE A 73 10.12 4.95 -5.24
C ILE A 73 10.01 4.51 -3.78
N GLU A 74 9.83 3.21 -3.57
CA GLU A 74 9.72 2.59 -2.26
C GLU A 74 10.81 1.52 -2.11
N TYR A 75 11.46 1.52 -0.95
CA TYR A 75 12.50 0.59 -0.57
C TYR A 75 12.02 -0.27 0.59
N TYR A 76 12.21 -1.58 0.48
CA TYR A 76 11.69 -2.57 1.42
C TYR A 76 12.79 -3.41 2.00
N PHE A 77 12.76 -3.57 3.32
CA PHE A 77 13.49 -4.61 4.02
C PHE A 77 12.60 -5.84 4.15
N ILE A 78 13.07 -6.96 3.61
CA ILE A 78 12.29 -8.18 3.50
C ILE A 78 13.03 -9.30 4.24
N SER A 79 12.36 -9.89 5.22
CA SER A 79 12.83 -11.11 5.87
C SER A 79 12.19 -12.31 5.17
N ALA A 80 13.00 -13.06 4.43
CA ALA A 80 12.59 -14.30 3.80
C ALA A 80 12.92 -15.47 4.73
N TYR A 81 11.93 -16.33 4.99
CA TYR A 81 12.13 -17.54 5.76
C TYR A 81 12.11 -18.74 4.80
N ARG A 82 13.22 -19.46 4.71
CA ARG A 82 13.29 -20.70 3.95
C ARG A 82 13.37 -21.88 4.91
N TYR A 83 12.42 -22.82 4.76
CA TYR A 83 12.55 -24.13 5.38
C TYR A 83 13.71 -24.87 4.72
N MET A 84 14.74 -25.19 5.50
CA MET A 84 15.81 -26.05 5.04
C MET A 84 15.40 -27.49 5.34
N THR A 85 15.33 -28.34 4.31
CA THR A 85 15.22 -29.78 4.52
C THR A 85 16.61 -30.35 4.75
N THR A 86 16.84 -30.91 5.91
CA THR A 86 18.03 -31.72 6.17
C THR A 86 17.74 -33.15 5.82
N THR A 87 18.55 -33.70 4.93
CA THR A 87 18.50 -35.12 4.58
C THR A 87 19.65 -35.83 5.28
N TYR A 88 19.35 -36.90 6.01
CA TYR A 88 20.36 -37.73 6.64
C TYR A 88 20.09 -39.21 6.39
N LEU A 89 21.15 -40.00 6.34
CA LEU A 89 21.06 -41.44 6.18
C LEU A 89 21.07 -42.08 7.58
N GLY A 90 19.97 -42.72 7.94
CA GLY A 90 19.92 -43.54 9.14
C GLY A 90 20.18 -45.01 8.80
N TYR A 91 20.98 -45.67 9.62
CA TYR A 91 21.19 -47.12 9.50
C TYR A 91 20.23 -47.84 10.45
N GLY A 92 19.38 -48.68 9.89
CA GLY A 92 18.51 -49.58 10.63
C GLY A 92 19.08 -50.98 10.63
N TYR A 93 18.96 -51.68 11.76
CA TYR A 93 19.33 -53.09 11.88
C TYR A 93 18.13 -53.89 12.36
N ASN A 94 17.77 -54.96 11.64
CA ASN A 94 16.75 -55.89 12.08
C ASN A 94 17.41 -57.09 12.80
N PRO A 95 17.27 -57.21 14.13
CA PRO A 95 17.92 -58.27 14.88
C PRO A 95 17.31 -59.66 14.64
N ILE A 96 16.10 -59.75 14.08
CA ILE A 96 15.43 -61.03 13.79
C ILE A 96 15.95 -61.61 12.47
N SER A 97 16.19 -60.77 11.46
CA SER A 97 16.64 -61.21 10.14
C SER A 97 18.16 -61.04 9.91
N GLY A 98 18.87 -60.32 10.78
CA GLY A 98 20.30 -60.03 10.63
C GLY A 98 20.64 -59.04 9.51
N PHE A 99 19.64 -58.51 8.80
CA PHE A 99 19.84 -57.56 7.72
C PHE A 99 19.89 -56.12 8.22
N GLY A 100 20.91 -55.40 7.77
CA GLY A 100 20.98 -53.95 7.85
C GLY A 100 20.35 -53.30 6.61
N PHE A 101 19.75 -52.13 6.81
CA PHE A 101 19.22 -51.33 5.72
C PHE A 101 19.50 -49.85 5.99
N ASN A 102 19.72 -49.10 4.91
CA ASN A 102 19.84 -47.65 4.98
C ASN A 102 18.47 -47.04 4.69
N THR A 103 18.04 -46.11 5.53
CA THR A 103 16.82 -45.33 5.30
C THR A 103 17.21 -43.86 5.17
N LEU A 104 16.79 -43.25 4.06
CA LEU A 104 16.93 -41.82 3.85
C LEU A 104 15.81 -41.11 4.61
N TYR A 105 16.18 -40.34 5.63
CA TYR A 105 15.25 -39.49 6.36
C TYR A 105 15.35 -38.07 5.80
N SER A 106 14.19 -37.47 5.53
CA SER A 106 14.07 -36.04 5.26
C SER A 106 13.28 -35.42 6.40
N ALA A 107 13.95 -34.62 7.22
CA ALA A 107 13.33 -33.85 8.28
C ALA A 107 13.42 -32.35 7.94
N PRO A 108 12.40 -31.53 8.27
CA PRO A 108 12.55 -30.08 8.25
C PRO A 108 13.64 -29.70 9.28
N GLY A 109 14.81 -29.32 8.79
CA GLY A 109 16.06 -29.17 9.53
C GLY A 109 16.32 -27.77 10.09
N GLY A 110 15.30 -26.93 10.12
CA GLY A 110 15.40 -25.55 10.61
C GLY A 110 14.88 -24.53 9.60
N VAL A 111 14.76 -23.30 10.08
CA VAL A 111 14.38 -22.14 9.28
C VAL A 111 15.63 -21.28 9.10
N SER A 112 16.07 -21.10 7.86
CA SER A 112 17.10 -20.10 7.54
C SER A 112 16.39 -18.78 7.24
N GLY A 113 16.73 -17.73 7.99
CA GLY A 113 16.31 -16.36 7.70
C GLY A 113 17.31 -15.71 6.75
N GLU A 114 16.85 -15.26 5.60
CA GLU A 114 17.63 -14.45 4.66
C GLU A 114 17.06 -13.04 4.65
N LYS A 115 17.93 -12.05 4.90
CA LYS A 115 17.58 -10.63 4.85
C LYS A 115 17.86 -10.13 3.45
N THR A 116 16.85 -9.56 2.82
CA THR A 116 16.94 -9.10 1.44
C THR A 116 16.25 -7.76 1.26
N TYR A 117 16.55 -7.09 0.16
CA TYR A 117 16.11 -5.74 -0.10
C TYR A 117 15.35 -5.66 -1.42
N GLY A 118 14.19 -5.02 -1.39
CA GLY A 118 13.33 -4.81 -2.55
C GLY A 118 13.24 -3.32 -2.89
N VAL A 119 13.17 -3.02 -4.18
CA VAL A 119 12.80 -1.69 -4.70
C VAL A 119 11.57 -1.83 -5.58
N SER A 120 10.56 -0.98 -5.35
CA SER A 120 9.39 -0.82 -6.22
C SER A 120 9.17 0.63 -6.62
N ILE A 121 8.46 0.78 -7.74
CA ILE A 121 7.96 2.06 -8.24
C ILE A 121 6.43 1.99 -8.20
N PRO A 122 5.77 2.51 -7.16
CA PRO A 122 4.32 2.56 -7.09
C PRO A 122 3.79 3.61 -8.08
N LEU A 123 2.84 3.21 -8.92
CA LEU A 123 2.07 4.11 -9.79
C LEU A 123 0.60 3.89 -9.48
N ALA A 124 -0.11 4.92 -9.04
CA ALA A 124 -1.53 4.79 -8.68
C ALA A 124 -2.33 6.04 -9.04
N VAL A 125 -3.60 5.84 -9.32
CA VAL A 125 -4.56 6.92 -9.59
C VAL A 125 -5.88 6.62 -8.90
N GLY A 126 -6.56 7.63 -8.41
CA GLY A 126 -7.86 7.43 -7.77
C GLY A 126 -8.50 8.67 -7.20
N PRO A 127 -9.79 8.59 -6.85
CA PRO A 127 -10.49 9.69 -6.21
C PRO A 127 -10.00 9.94 -4.78
N ARG A 128 -9.99 11.22 -4.42
CA ARG A 128 -9.94 11.74 -3.05
C ARG A 128 -11.26 12.44 -2.75
N LEU A 129 -11.92 12.03 -1.67
CA LEU A 129 -13.13 12.66 -1.16
C LEU A 129 -12.83 13.39 0.16
N TYR A 130 -13.07 14.69 0.19
CA TYR A 130 -13.00 15.50 1.40
C TYR A 130 -14.28 15.36 2.22
N LEU A 131 -14.13 15.26 3.54
CA LEU A 131 -15.20 14.99 4.49
C LEU A 131 -15.33 16.17 5.49
N PRO A 132 -15.78 17.36 5.03
CA PRO A 132 -15.87 18.55 5.89
C PRO A 132 -16.80 18.35 7.09
N ALA A 133 -17.83 17.52 6.93
CA ALA A 133 -18.76 17.17 8.01
C ALA A 133 -18.08 16.47 9.20
N LEU A 134 -16.95 15.80 8.98
CA LEU A 134 -16.16 15.19 10.06
C LEU A 134 -15.15 16.19 10.62
N ARG A 135 -14.35 16.79 9.74
CA ARG A 135 -13.35 17.79 10.09
C ARG A 135 -12.86 18.48 8.82
N ASN A 136 -12.65 19.79 8.88
CA ASN A 136 -12.00 20.51 7.78
C ASN A 136 -10.63 19.90 7.47
N GLY A 137 -10.41 19.57 6.19
CA GLY A 137 -9.21 18.92 5.70
C GLY A 137 -9.19 17.39 5.83
N ALA A 138 -10.13 16.77 6.54
CA ALA A 138 -10.26 15.30 6.55
C ALA A 138 -10.63 14.80 5.15
N HIS A 139 -10.02 13.69 4.75
CA HIS A 139 -10.27 13.09 3.44
C HIS A 139 -10.06 11.58 3.46
N VAL A 140 -10.65 10.93 2.47
CA VAL A 140 -10.43 9.51 2.16
C VAL A 140 -10.04 9.36 0.69
N ASP A 141 -9.13 8.43 0.45
CA ASP A 141 -8.57 8.13 -0.86
C ASP A 141 -8.92 6.69 -1.24
N LEU A 142 -9.17 6.44 -2.52
CA LEU A 142 -9.24 5.09 -3.07
C LEU A 142 -8.41 5.01 -4.34
N ASN A 143 -7.14 4.66 -4.21
CA ASN A 143 -6.25 4.57 -5.35
C ASN A 143 -6.22 3.15 -5.92
N VAL A 144 -6.11 3.05 -7.24
CA VAL A 144 -5.87 1.80 -7.96
C VAL A 144 -4.63 2.00 -8.81
N GLY A 145 -3.75 1.00 -8.81
CA GLY A 145 -2.43 1.18 -9.37
C GLY A 145 -1.69 -0.12 -9.64
N ALA A 146 -0.42 0.04 -9.99
CA ALA A 146 0.53 -1.02 -10.15
C ALA A 146 1.82 -0.66 -9.41
N ASP A 147 2.36 -1.61 -8.66
CA ASP A 147 3.74 -1.54 -8.18
C ASP A 147 4.62 -2.17 -9.23
N LEU A 148 5.48 -1.39 -9.88
CA LEU A 148 6.45 -1.92 -10.83
C LEU A 148 7.67 -2.42 -10.07
N ALA A 149 8.03 -3.68 -10.27
CA ALA A 149 9.24 -4.25 -9.67
C ALA A 149 10.49 -3.60 -10.29
N ALA A 150 11.32 -2.97 -9.45
CA ALA A 150 12.61 -2.42 -9.84
C ALA A 150 13.78 -3.32 -9.37
N SER A 151 13.47 -4.49 -8.78
CA SER A 151 14.47 -5.44 -8.26
C SER A 151 14.01 -6.88 -8.50
N ARG A 152 14.95 -7.83 -8.55
CA ARG A 152 14.68 -9.26 -8.82
C ARG A 152 13.83 -9.95 -7.74
N ILE A 153 13.75 -9.35 -6.55
CA ILE A 153 13.10 -9.92 -5.37
C ILE A 153 11.65 -9.44 -5.25
N MET A 154 11.27 -8.41 -6.03
CA MET A 154 9.90 -7.90 -6.09
C MET A 154 9.24 -8.34 -7.40
N VAL A 155 7.91 -8.40 -7.39
CA VAL A 155 7.11 -8.76 -8.57
C VAL A 155 6.13 -7.63 -8.84
N THR A 156 5.99 -7.28 -10.11
CA THR A 156 5.02 -6.26 -10.52
C THR A 156 3.61 -6.73 -10.19
N SER A 157 2.82 -5.90 -9.51
CA SER A 157 1.47 -6.26 -9.09
C SER A 157 0.49 -5.11 -9.19
N LEU A 158 -0.73 -5.42 -9.61
CA LEU A 158 -1.86 -4.51 -9.49
C LEU A 158 -2.33 -4.47 -8.03
N HIS A 159 -2.63 -3.26 -7.55
CA HIS A 159 -3.07 -3.03 -6.18
C HIS A 159 -4.28 -2.08 -6.11
N VAL A 160 -4.94 -2.14 -4.96
CA VAL A 160 -5.85 -1.11 -4.47
C VAL A 160 -5.28 -0.57 -3.17
N SER A 161 -5.34 0.74 -3.01
CA SER A 161 -4.84 1.46 -1.84
C SER A 161 -5.92 2.40 -1.29
N PRO A 162 -6.87 1.90 -0.47
CA PRO A 162 -7.67 2.77 0.38
C PRO A 162 -6.78 3.54 1.36
N GLY A 163 -7.10 4.80 1.59
CA GLY A 163 -6.42 5.66 2.55
C GLY A 163 -7.36 6.64 3.23
N ALA A 164 -6.92 7.15 4.36
CA ALA A 164 -7.60 8.23 5.09
C ALA A 164 -6.56 9.17 5.69
N GLY A 165 -6.86 10.45 5.72
CA GLY A 165 -5.91 11.45 6.16
C GLY A 165 -6.54 12.78 6.52
N ILE A 166 -5.65 13.71 6.86
CA ILE A 166 -5.97 15.10 7.13
C ILE A 166 -4.99 16.01 6.42
N THR A 167 -5.53 16.98 5.69
CA THR A 167 -4.79 18.08 5.10
C THR A 167 -4.88 19.28 6.03
N LEU A 168 -3.74 19.80 6.45
CA LEU A 168 -3.60 20.94 7.35
C LEU A 168 -3.01 22.13 6.60
N PRO A 169 -3.51 23.35 6.83
CA PRO A 169 -2.90 24.52 6.24
C PRO A 169 -1.59 24.90 6.90
N LEU A 170 -0.66 25.36 6.09
CA LEU A 170 0.62 25.94 6.49
C LEU A 170 0.68 27.41 6.02
N PRO A 171 1.59 28.23 6.58
CA PRO A 171 1.83 29.58 6.09
C PRO A 171 2.18 29.61 4.60
N ASN A 172 1.86 30.72 3.92
CA ASN A 172 2.11 30.97 2.49
C ASN A 172 1.35 30.06 1.51
N ASP A 173 0.07 29.77 1.79
CA ASP A 173 -0.81 28.95 0.95
C ASP A 173 -0.30 27.52 0.69
N LYS A 174 0.51 27.01 1.62
CA LYS A 174 1.07 25.65 1.55
C LYS A 174 0.23 24.70 2.39
N LEU A 175 0.36 23.41 2.11
CA LEU A 175 -0.44 22.38 2.79
C LEU A 175 0.47 21.27 3.33
N LEU A 176 0.07 20.69 4.45
CA LEU A 176 0.64 19.47 5.01
C LEU A 176 -0.42 18.38 4.94
N ASP A 177 -0.14 17.29 4.26
CA ASP A 177 -1.03 16.15 4.15
C ASP A 177 -0.47 14.99 4.96
N VAL A 178 -1.21 14.55 5.97
CA VAL A 178 -0.84 13.38 6.78
C VAL A 178 -1.90 12.31 6.55
N MET A 179 -1.47 11.14 6.09
CA MET A 179 -2.40 10.04 5.81
C MET A 179 -1.85 8.70 6.24
N ALA A 180 -2.77 7.79 6.53
CA ALA A 180 -2.51 6.37 6.59
C ALA A 180 -3.24 5.68 5.44
N TYR A 181 -2.62 4.65 4.88
CA TYR A 181 -3.20 3.89 3.79
C TYR A 181 -2.86 2.41 3.91
N TYR A 182 -3.66 1.59 3.27
CA TYR A 182 -3.45 0.15 3.20
C TYR A 182 -3.40 -0.26 1.73
N VAL A 183 -2.28 -0.81 1.29
CA VAL A 183 -2.09 -1.34 -0.06
C VAL A 183 -2.36 -2.83 -0.03
N THR A 184 -3.25 -3.31 -0.88
CA THR A 184 -3.52 -4.75 -1.06
C THR A 184 -3.47 -5.10 -2.54
N SER A 185 -2.82 -6.21 -2.86
CA SER A 185 -2.87 -6.77 -4.22
C SER A 185 -4.20 -7.47 -4.47
N PHE A 186 -4.63 -7.54 -5.73
CA PHE A 186 -5.80 -8.32 -6.14
C PHE A 186 -5.57 -9.85 -6.02
N GLU A 187 -4.32 -10.30 -5.95
CA GLU A 187 -3.95 -11.68 -5.67
C GLU A 187 -3.76 -11.91 -4.15
N ARG A 188 -4.15 -13.09 -3.66
CA ARG A 188 -4.34 -13.39 -2.22
C ARG A 188 -3.14 -13.06 -1.33
N GLY A 189 -3.42 -12.36 -0.22
CA GLY A 189 -2.68 -12.45 1.04
C GLY A 189 -1.58 -11.41 1.28
N SER A 190 -1.39 -10.45 0.37
CA SER A 190 -0.40 -9.38 0.56
C SER A 190 -1.05 -8.05 0.95
N GLY A 191 -0.45 -7.37 1.92
CA GLY A 191 -0.98 -6.17 2.53
C GLY A 191 0.12 -5.34 3.16
N VAL A 192 0.24 -4.07 2.78
CA VAL A 192 1.18 -3.11 3.38
C VAL A 192 0.39 -1.96 3.96
N ILE A 193 0.65 -1.64 5.23
CA ILE A 193 0.15 -0.42 5.86
C ILE A 193 1.24 0.64 5.71
N GLY A 194 0.85 1.81 5.23
CA GLY A 194 1.72 2.95 5.05
C GLY A 194 1.22 4.16 5.82
N VAL A 195 2.16 4.96 6.34
CA VAL A 195 1.92 6.33 6.79
C VAL A 195 2.73 7.27 5.92
N SER A 196 2.07 8.30 5.40
CA SER A 196 2.65 9.29 4.49
C SER A 196 2.50 10.68 5.10
N VAL A 197 3.59 11.44 5.07
CA VAL A 197 3.59 12.87 5.35
C VAL A 197 4.03 13.61 4.10
N ALA A 198 3.17 14.48 3.59
CA ALA A 198 3.39 15.15 2.32
C ALA A 198 3.25 16.66 2.42
N TYR A 199 4.12 17.37 1.70
CA TYR A 199 4.10 18.81 1.59
C TYR A 199 3.50 19.23 0.25
N GLY A 200 2.39 19.96 0.30
CA GLY A 200 1.61 20.41 -0.85
C GLY A 200 1.98 21.81 -1.30
N LEU A 201 2.26 21.95 -2.59
CA LEU A 201 2.53 23.21 -3.27
C LEU A 201 1.44 23.48 -4.33
N PRO A 202 0.86 24.69 -4.38
CA PRO A 202 -0.03 25.08 -5.46
C PRO A 202 0.74 25.17 -6.78
N VAL A 203 0.18 24.59 -7.83
CA VAL A 203 0.79 24.52 -9.16
C VAL A 203 -0.15 25.09 -10.23
N LYS A 204 0.43 25.81 -11.20
CA LYS A 204 -0.26 26.35 -12.36
C LYS A 204 0.25 25.60 -13.59
N PHE A 205 -0.60 24.76 -14.17
CA PHE A 205 -0.39 24.10 -15.46
C PHE A 205 -1.55 24.44 -16.37
#